data_AF-A0A4R5DU38-F1
#
_entry.id   AF-A0A4R5DU38-F1
#
_cell.length_a   1.000
_cell.length_b   1.000
_cell.length_c   1.000
_cell.angle_alpha   90.00
_cell.angle_beta   90.00
_cell.angle_gamma   90.00
#
_symmetry.space_group_name_H-M   'P 1'
#
loop_
_entity.id
_entity.type
_entity.pdbx_description
1 polymer ?
#
loop_
_entity_poly.entity_id
_entity_poly.type
_entity_poly.pdbx_seq_one_letter_code
_entity_poly.pdbx_strand_id
1 'polypeptide(L)' 'MQKYNAGAVFPGILMGQKPFIVPIPGTTNAQHVLENIGAVSVKLSSDELKEIRSSNSKIQLVGVRTLEFALKDQ' A
#
# COMPACT_ATOMS: atom_id res chain seq x y z
N MET A 1 17.52 13.65 -4.59
CA MET A 1 16.17 14.09 -5.01
C MET A 1 15.16 13.08 -4.48
N GLN A 2 14.38 13.43 -3.47
CA GLN A 2 13.31 12.57 -2.95
C GLN A 2 12.13 12.65 -3.93
N LYS A 3 11.99 11.63 -4.78
CA LYS A 3 11.03 11.59 -5.90
C LYS A 3 9.57 11.60 -5.42
N TYR A 4 9.32 11.10 -4.20
CA TYR A 4 8.00 11.01 -3.56
C TYR A 4 8.11 11.09 -2.02
N ASN A 5 7.07 11.60 -1.35
CA ASN A 5 6.97 11.58 0.13
C ASN A 5 6.62 10.17 0.62
N ALA A 6 7.26 9.69 1.68
CA ALA A 6 7.16 8.30 2.13
C ALA A 6 5.72 7.85 2.42
N GLY A 7 4.89 8.70 3.06
CA GLY A 7 3.48 8.38 3.33
C GLY A 7 2.60 8.31 2.08
N ALA A 8 2.92 9.06 1.02
CA ALA A 8 2.17 9.10 -0.23
C ALA A 8 2.44 7.87 -1.14
N VAL A 9 3.62 7.27 -0.99
CA VAL A 9 4.10 6.19 -1.87
C VAL A 9 3.25 4.95 -1.73
N PHE A 10 2.91 4.54 -0.51
CA PHE A 10 2.19 3.29 -0.30
C PHE A 10 0.76 3.31 -0.89
N PRO A 11 -0.10 4.31 -0.62
CA PRO A 11 -1.41 4.39 -1.26
C PRO A 11 -1.29 4.52 -2.80
N GLY A 12 -0.27 5.23 -3.29
CA GLY A 12 0.01 5.35 -4.73
C GLY A 12 0.38 4.02 -5.40
N ILE A 13 1.18 3.17 -4.73
CA ILE A 13 1.50 1.81 -5.19
C ILE A 13 0.23 0.97 -5.32
N LEU A 14 -0.69 1.06 -4.35
CA LEU A 14 -1.95 0.30 -4.37
C LEU A 14 -2.85 0.72 -5.55
N MET A 15 -3.03 2.03 -5.73
CA MET A 15 -3.84 2.59 -6.84
C MET A 15 -3.21 2.29 -8.21
N GLY A 16 -1.88 2.24 -8.29
CA GLY A 16 -1.16 1.88 -9.52
C GLY A 16 -1.32 0.42 -9.95
N GLN A 17 -1.85 -0.46 -9.11
CA GLN A 17 -1.99 -1.88 -9.46
C GLN A 17 -3.18 -2.16 -10.37
N LYS A 18 -4.34 -1.54 -10.10
CA LYS A 18 -5.58 -1.68 -10.89
C LYS A 18 -6.43 -0.41 -10.71
N PRO A 19 -7.18 0.01 -11.74
CA PRO A 19 -7.91 1.29 -11.73
C PRO A 19 -9.05 1.37 -10.70
N PHE A 20 -9.50 0.23 -10.16
CA PHE A 20 -10.60 0.15 -9.19
C PHE A 20 -10.12 -0.03 -7.74
N ILE A 21 -8.81 0.04 -7.47
CA ILE A 21 -8.27 -0.07 -6.11
C ILE A 21 -8.25 1.32 -5.47
N VAL A 22 -8.99 1.47 -4.37
CA VAL A 22 -9.02 2.69 -3.57
C VAL A 22 -8.55 2.35 -2.15
N PRO A 23 -7.34 2.76 -1.73
CA PRO A 23 -6.85 2.53 -0.37
C PRO A 23 -7.58 3.42 0.63
N ILE A 24 -7.82 2.90 1.84
CA ILE A 24 -8.43 3.64 2.96
C ILE A 24 -7.40 3.75 4.10
N PRO A 25 -6.38 4.62 3.96
CA PRO A 25 -5.34 4.72 4.97
C PRO A 25 -5.89 5.40 6.23
N GLY A 26 -5.81 4.72 7.37
CA GLY A 26 -6.10 5.28 8.68
C GLY A 26 -4.85 5.89 9.33
N THR A 27 -4.95 7.12 9.83
CA THR A 27 -3.88 7.77 10.60
C THR A 27 -4.46 8.78 11.58
N THR A 28 -3.80 8.97 12.72
CA THR A 28 -4.09 10.04 13.70
C THR A 28 -3.14 11.23 13.56
N ASN A 29 -2.08 11.10 12.76
CA ASN A 29 -1.09 12.16 12.56
C ASN A 29 -1.47 13.02 11.35
N ALA A 30 -1.63 14.32 11.58
CA ALA A 30 -2.02 15.30 10.56
C ALA A 30 -1.04 15.36 9.37
N GLN A 31 0.27 15.21 9.61
CA GLN A 31 1.27 15.18 8.54
C GLN A 31 1.06 14.00 7.60
N HIS A 32 0.70 12.83 8.13
CA HIS A 32 0.42 11.64 7.34
C HIS A 32 -0.86 11.79 6.51
N VAL A 33 -1.85 12.54 7.01
CA VAL A 33 -3.06 12.85 6.23
C VAL A 33 -2.68 13.62 4.96
N LEU A 34 -1.85 14.65 5.10
CA LEU A 34 -1.37 15.46 3.96
C LEU A 34 -0.59 14.61 2.96
N GLU A 35 0.26 13.71 3.44
CA GLU A 35 1.01 12.78 2.58
C GLU A 35 0.10 11.78 1.86
N ASN A 36 -0.87 11.18 2.57
CA ASN A 36 -1.81 10.23 1.99
C ASN A 36 -2.66 10.86 0.88
N ILE A 37 -3.08 12.12 1.05
CA ILE A 37 -3.79 12.87 0.00
C ILE A 37 -2.88 13.08 -1.22
N GLY A 38 -1.59 13.34 -1.00
CA GLY A 38 -0.59 13.47 -2.06
C GLY A 38 -0.36 12.20 -2.90
N ALA A 39 -0.84 11.04 -2.46
CA ALA A 39 -0.67 9.76 -3.16
C ALA A 39 -1.27 9.75 -4.57
N VAL A 40 -2.31 10.56 -4.83
CA VAL A 40 -2.94 10.68 -6.16
C VAL A 40 -1.97 11.23 -7.22
N SER A 41 -0.96 11.98 -6.79
CA SER A 41 0.07 12.55 -7.68
C SER A 41 1.21 11.58 -7.98
N VAL A 42 1.26 10.42 -7.31
CA VAL A 42 2.32 9.42 -7.50
C VAL A 42 2.06 8.67 -8.81
N LYS A 43 2.98 8.81 -9.77
CA LYS A 43 2.94 8.10 -11.05
C LYS A 43 4.06 7.06 -11.06
N LEU A 44 3.69 5.79 -11.00
CA LEU A 44 4.64 4.69 -11.09
C LEU A 44 4.68 4.15 -12.51
N SER A 45 5.89 3.90 -13.01
CA SER A 45 6.08 3.16 -14.24
C SER A 45 5.73 1.67 -14.05
N SER A 46 5.49 0.98 -15.17
CA SER A 46 5.25 -0.47 -15.14
C SER A 46 6.44 -1.25 -14.59
N ASP A 47 7.66 -0.74 -14.77
CA ASP A 47 8.88 -1.42 -14.33
C ASP A 47 9.11 -1.23 -12.83
N GLU A 48 8.89 -0.01 -12.29
CA GLU A 48 8.89 0.24 -10.84
C GLU A 48 7.85 -0.66 -10.13
N LEU A 49 6.64 -0.78 -10.68
CA LEU A 49 5.60 -1.66 -10.12
C LEU A 49 6.00 -3.15 -10.14
N LYS A 50 6.68 -3.61 -11.20
CA LYS A 50 7.19 -4.99 -11.29
C LYS A 50 8.30 -5.24 -10.27
N GLU A 51 9.22 -4.30 -10.11
CA GLU A 51 10.30 -4.38 -9.13
C GLU A 51 9.76 -4.49 -7.70
N ILE A 52 8.78 -3.65 -7.34
CA ILE A 52 8.13 -3.67 -6.03
C ILE A 52 7.46 -5.03 -5.79
N ARG A 53 6.73 -5.56 -6.79
CA ARG A 53 6.10 -6.90 -6.68
C ARG A 53 7.11 -8.01 -6.50
N SER A 54 8.22 -7.99 -7.24
CA SER A 54 9.28 -9.00 -7.15
C SER A 54 9.98 -8.98 -5.80
N SER A 55 10.17 -7.79 -5.21
CA SER A 55 10.72 -7.65 -3.87
C SER A 55 9.73 -8.13 -2.80
N ASN A 56 8.45 -7.76 -2.90
CA ASN A 56 7.43 -8.18 -1.94
C ASN A 56 7.19 -9.70 -1.94
N SER A 57 7.28 -10.38 -3.09
CA SER A 57 7.06 -11.83 -3.16
C SER A 57 8.12 -12.65 -2.41
N LYS A 58 9.25 -12.04 -2.06
CA LYS A 58 10.33 -12.69 -1.29
C LYS A 58 10.12 -12.60 0.22
N ILE A 59 9.16 -11.81 0.68
CA ILE A 59 8.85 -11.65 2.10
C ILE A 59 8.23 -12.96 2.60
N GLN A 60 8.89 -13.60 3.57
CA GLN A 60 8.37 -14.80 4.21
C GLN A 60 7.14 -14.44 5.06
N LEU A 61 5.99 -15.02 4.72
CA LEU A 61 4.75 -14.85 5.48
C LEU A 61 4.82 -15.66 6.77
N VAL A 62 4.89 -14.97 7.90
CA VAL A 62 4.81 -15.53 9.24
C VAL A 62 3.45 -15.19 9.84
N GLY A 63 2.56 -16.18 9.88
CA GLY A 63 1.20 -16.03 10.39
C GLY A 63 0.14 -16.20 9.29
N VAL A 64 -0.48 -17.38 9.28
CA VAL A 64 -1.76 -17.59 8.60
C VAL A 64 -2.83 -17.43 9.65
N ARG A 65 -3.79 -16.51 9.45
CA ARG A 65 -5.08 -16.65 10.15
C ARG A 65 -5.70 -17.93 9.59
N THR A 66 -5.69 -19.01 10.37
CA THR A 66 -6.35 -20.25 9.96
C THR A 66 -7.85 -19.97 9.81
N LEU A 67 -8.55 -20.76 8.98
CA LEU A 67 -10.00 -20.63 8.79
C LEU A 67 -10.76 -20.60 10.13
N GLU A 68 -10.23 -21.31 11.13
CA GLU A 68 -10.80 -21.42 12.47
C GLU A 68 -10.79 -20.10 13.26
N PHE A 69 -9.88 -19.18 12.95
CA PHE A 69 -9.83 -17.83 13.55
C PHE A 69 -10.60 -16.77 12.73
N ALA A 70 -11.06 -17.10 11.52
CA ALA A 70 -11.69 -16.12 10.64
C ALA A 70 -13.19 -15.89 10.94
N LEU A 71 -13.82 -16.71 11.80
CA LEU A 71 -15.29 -16.72 11.99
C LEU A 71 -15.77 -16.85 13.45
N LYS A 72 -14.92 -16.66 14.47
CA LYS A 72 -15.38 -16.65 15.88
C LYS A 72 -15.55 -15.21 16.37
N ASP A 73 -16.58 -14.54 15.87
CA ASP A 73 -17.19 -13.35 16.46
C ASP A 73 -18.72 -13.39 16.17
N GLN A 74 -19.39 -14.47 16.61
CA GLN A 74 -20.84 -14.49 16.83
C GLN A 74 -21.13 -14.77 18.30
#